data_AF-A0A2U2AJU0-F1
#
_entry.id   AF-A0A2U2AJU0-F1
#
_cell.length_a   1.000
_cell.length_b   1.000
_cell.length_c   1.000
_cell.angle_alpha   90.00
_cell.angle_beta   90.00
_cell.angle_gamma   90.00
#
_symmetry.space_group_name_H-M   'P 1'
#
loop_
_entity.id
_entity.type
_entity.pdbx_description
1 polymer ?
#
loop_
_entity_poly.entity_id
_entity_poly.type
_entity_poly.pdbx_seq_one_letter_code
_entity_poly.pdbx_strand_id
1 'polypeptide(L)' 'MKELTNSLSELTITRKEISEAYGVTEDSVSVWASKGQFPLPLRGKKYIWSREAVRLHMISSTLPDKDIEKLMAFQKYI' A
#
# COMPACT_ATOMS: atom_id res chain seq x y z
N MET A 1 -21.71 -10.43 14.12
CA MET A 1 -20.31 -10.80 13.75
C MET A 1 -19.97 -10.66 12.27
N LYS A 2 -20.92 -10.51 11.33
CA LYS A 2 -20.61 -10.32 9.89
C LYS A 2 -20.18 -8.89 9.48
N GLU A 3 -20.52 -7.86 10.26
CA GLU A 3 -20.19 -6.47 9.92
C GLU A 3 -18.73 -6.10 10.15
N LEU A 4 -18.11 -6.64 11.20
CA LEU A 4 -16.69 -6.37 11.52
C LEU A 4 -15.72 -6.93 10.47
N THR A 5 -16.07 -8.06 9.85
CA THR A 5 -15.26 -8.68 8.78
C THR A 5 -15.30 -7.87 7.47
N ASN A 6 -16.42 -7.22 7.16
CA ASN A 6 -16.51 -6.32 6.00
C ASN A 6 -15.75 -5.00 6.24
N SER A 7 -15.79 -4.45 7.46
CA SER A 7 -15.05 -3.23 7.79
C SER A 7 -13.53 -3.44 7.76
N LEU A 8 -13.03 -4.62 8.18
CA LEU A 8 -11.59 -4.93 8.13
C LEU A 8 -11.08 -5.21 6.71
N SER A 9 -11.90 -5.78 5.82
CA SER A 9 -11.54 -5.97 4.41
C SER A 9 -11.53 -4.66 3.61
N GLU A 10 -12.29 -3.65 4.04
CA GLU A 10 -12.22 -2.30 3.46
C GLU A 10 -10.93 -1.56 3.82
N LEU A 11 -10.35 -1.82 4.99
CA LEU A 11 -9.16 -1.11 5.48
C LEU A 11 -7.84 -1.79 5.10
N THR A 12 -7.88 -3.07 4.73
CA THR A 12 -6.70 -3.86 4.45
C THR A 12 -6.70 -4.42 3.03
N ILE A 13 -5.52 -4.81 2.57
CA ILE A 13 -5.33 -5.45 1.27
C ILE A 13 -4.24 -6.51 1.38
N THR A 14 -4.47 -7.66 0.80
CA THR A 14 -3.54 -8.79 0.84
C THR A 14 -2.48 -8.69 -0.24
N ARG A 15 -1.38 -9.44 -0.07
CA ARG A 15 -0.32 -9.57 -1.08
C ARG A 15 -0.86 -9.95 -2.46
N LYS A 16 -1.81 -10.90 -2.46
CA LYS A 16 -2.43 -11.43 -3.68
C LYS A 16 -3.20 -10.34 -4.42
N GLU A 17 -4.07 -9.62 -3.72
CA GLU A 17 -4.83 -8.50 -4.30
C GLU A 17 -3.91 -7.40 -4.84
N ILE A 18 -2.82 -7.08 -4.13
CA ILE A 18 -1.80 -6.14 -4.63
C ILE A 18 -1.16 -6.67 -5.91
N SER A 19 -0.75 -7.95 -5.92
CA SER A 19 -0.07 -8.54 -7.08
C SER A 19 -0.97 -8.55 -8.32
N GLU A 20 -2.26 -8.82 -8.15
CA GLU A 20 -3.27 -8.76 -9.21
C GLU A 20 -3.46 -7.33 -9.71
N ALA A 21 -3.55 -6.35 -8.82
CA ALA A 21 -3.71 -4.93 -9.18
C ALA A 21 -2.51 -4.36 -9.96
N TYR A 22 -1.30 -4.82 -9.65
CA TYR A 22 -0.06 -4.37 -10.31
C TYR A 22 0.35 -5.24 -11.51
N GLY A 23 -0.31 -6.39 -11.73
CA GLY A 23 0.07 -7.34 -12.78
C GLY A 23 1.45 -7.97 -12.55
N VAL A 24 1.82 -8.22 -11.28
CA VAL A 24 3.12 -8.81 -10.90
C VAL A 24 2.94 -10.07 -10.04
N THR A 25 4.04 -10.73 -9.70
CA THR A 25 3.99 -11.87 -8.77
C THR A 25 3.89 -11.41 -7.31
N GLU A 26 3.28 -12.22 -6.45
CA GLU A 26 3.23 -11.98 -5.01
C GLU A 26 4.62 -11.78 -4.38
N ASP A 27 5.62 -12.52 -4.85
CA ASP A 27 7.00 -12.39 -4.37
C ASP A 27 7.62 -11.03 -4.74
N SER A 28 7.27 -10.48 -5.91
CA SER A 28 7.72 -9.14 -6.31
C SER A 28 7.25 -8.08 -5.30
N VAL A 29 6.00 -8.15 -4.85
CA VAL A 29 5.45 -7.25 -3.82
C VAL A 29 6.24 -7.35 -2.52
N SER A 30 6.61 -8.57 -2.12
CA SER A 30 7.39 -8.80 -0.89
C SER A 30 8.81 -8.24 -1.02
N VAL A 31 9.43 -8.40 -2.19
CA VAL A 31 10.77 -7.86 -2.50
C VAL A 31 10.77 -6.34 -2.55
N TRP A 32 9.75 -5.70 -3.12
CA TRP A 32 9.67 -4.24 -3.12
C TRP A 32 9.51 -3.68 -1.72
N ALA A 33 8.68 -4.32 -0.88
CA ALA A 33 8.53 -3.92 0.51
C ALA A 33 9.85 -4.09 1.30
N SER A 34 10.59 -5.18 1.09
CA SER A 34 11.87 -5.41 1.78
C SER A 34 12.98 -4.46 1.32
N LYS A 35 12.91 -3.97 0.08
CA LYS A 35 13.82 -2.95 -0.47
C LYS A 35 13.41 -1.51 -0.14
N GLY A 36 12.29 -1.30 0.57
CA GLY A 36 11.76 0.03 0.87
C GLY A 36 11.16 0.76 -0.34
N GLN A 37 10.91 0.05 -1.44
CA GLN A 37 10.32 0.59 -2.67
C GLN A 37 8.79 0.56 -2.66
N PHE A 38 8.21 -0.13 -1.67
CA PHE A 38 6.77 -0.29 -1.49
C PHE A 38 6.43 -0.18 0.00
N PRO A 39 5.19 0.22 0.36
CA PRO A 39 4.77 0.26 1.76
C PRO A 39 5.05 -1.07 2.50
N LEU A 40 5.37 -0.98 3.78
CA LEU A 40 5.54 -2.16 4.62
C LEU A 40 4.17 -2.77 4.98
N PRO A 41 4.11 -4.11 5.16
CA PRO A 41 2.91 -4.75 5.69
C PRO A 41 2.63 -4.27 7.13
N LEU A 42 1.37 -4.39 7.56
CA LEU A 42 0.93 -4.02 8.89
C LEU A 42 1.72 -4.78 9.97
N ARG A 43 2.12 -4.07 11.03
CA ARG A 43 2.96 -4.63 12.10
C ARG A 43 2.31 -5.90 12.69
N GLY A 44 3.08 -6.98 12.77
CA GLY A 44 2.61 -8.26 13.29
C GLY A 44 1.75 -9.09 12.33
N LYS A 45 1.44 -8.57 11.13
CA LYS A 45 0.71 -9.30 10.08
C LYS A 45 1.64 -9.54 8.89
N LYS A 46 1.92 -10.80 8.59
CA LYS A 46 2.60 -11.16 7.34
C LYS A 46 1.61 -11.00 6.20
N TYR A 47 2.04 -10.36 5.11
CA TYR A 47 1.32 -10.30 3.83
C TYR A 47 -0.02 -9.53 3.81
N ILE A 48 -0.22 -8.61 4.76
CA ILE A 48 -1.39 -7.73 4.81
C ILE A 48 -0.92 -6.29 4.92
N TRP A 49 -1.41 -5.42 4.05
CA TRP A 49 -1.10 -4.00 4.00
C TRP A 49 -2.31 -3.15 4.36
N SER A 50 -2.06 -1.89 4.72
CA SER A 50 -3.11 -0.87 4.69
C SER A 50 -3.48 -0.57 3.25
N ARG A 51 -4.78 -0.61 2.94
CA ARG A 51 -5.27 -0.28 1.61
C ARG A 51 -4.95 1.17 1.23
N GLU A 52 -5.06 2.09 2.17
CA GLU A 52 -4.75 3.51 1.92
C GLU A 52 -3.26 3.74 1.66
N ALA A 53 -2.37 3.07 2.40
CA ALA A 53 -0.93 3.18 2.14
C ALA A 53 -0.57 2.71 0.72
N VAL A 54 -1.17 1.60 0.26
CA VAL A 54 -0.97 1.11 -1.12
C VAL A 54 -1.57 2.07 -2.14
N ARG A 55 -2.75 2.65 -1.87
CA ARG A 55 -3.41 3.63 -2.74
C ARG A 55 -2.57 4.90 -2.91
N LEU A 56 -2.07 5.44 -1.81
CA LEU A 56 -1.19 6.61 -1.82
C LEU A 56 0.11 6.32 -2.58
N HIS A 57 0.68 5.13 -2.40
CA HIS A 57 1.84 4.71 -3.17
C HIS A 57 1.53 4.68 -4.67
N MET A 58 0.45 4.02 -5.11
CA MET A 58 0.03 4.00 -6.53
C MET A 58 -0.07 5.39 -7.11
N ILE A 59 -0.75 6.31 -6.41
CA ILE A 59 -0.89 7.70 -6.85
C ILE A 59 0.49 8.35 -6.98
N SER A 60 1.33 8.25 -5.95
CA SER A 60 2.67 8.86 -5.97
C SER A 60 3.55 8.32 -7.10
N SER A 61 3.43 7.04 -7.44
CA SER A 61 4.20 6.41 -8.53
C SER A 61 3.74 6.82 -9.93
N THR A 62 2.56 7.43 -10.04
CA THR A 62 1.99 7.93 -11.31
C THR A 62 2.15 9.44 -11.49
N LEU A 63 2.56 10.16 -10.45
CA LEU A 63 2.74 11.59 -10.50
C LEU A 63 4.16 11.96 -10.98
N PRO A 64 4.32 13.04 -11.76
CA PRO A 64 5.64 13.58 -12.05
C PRO A 64 6.32 14.07 -10.76
N ASP A 65 7.64 13.95 -10.65
CA ASP A 65 8.43 14.23 -9.44
C ASP A 65 8.09 15.56 -8.74
N LYS A 66 7.80 16.60 -9.52
CA LYS A 66 7.39 17.93 -9.04
C LYS A 66 6.13 17.95 -8.15
N ASP A 67 5.24 16.96 -8.31
CA ASP A 67 3.98 16.85 -7.58
C ASP A 67 4.10 15.88 -6.39
N ILE A 68 5.13 15.00 -6.40
CA ILE A 68 5.49 14.14 -5.26
C ILE A 68 6.01 14.98 -4.09
N GLU A 69 6.86 15.99 -4.35
CA GLU A 69 7.38 16.89 -3.30
C GLU A 69 6.26 17.65 -2.56
N LYS A 70 5.20 18.04 -3.28
CA LYS A 70 4.03 18.70 -2.66
C LYS A 70 3.23 17.75 -1.77
N LEU A 71 3.07 16.49 -2.18
CA LEU A 71 2.41 15.46 -1.38
C LEU A 71 3.21 15.12 -0.12
N MET A 72 4.53 14.98 -0.22
CA MET A 72 5.40 14.75 0.94
C MET A 72 5.42 15.97 1.87
N ALA A 73 5.41 17.19 1.32
CA ALA A 73 5.32 18.41 2.12
C ALA A 73 3.99 18.50 2.85
N PHE A 74 2.87 18.10 2.24
CA PHE A 74 1.56 18.12 2.88
C PHE A 74 1.45 17.11 4.04
N GLN A 75 2.06 15.93 3.90
CA GLN A 75 2.12 14.94 4.98
C GLN A 75 2.94 15.37 6.21
N LYS A 76 3.85 16.35 6.08
CA LYS A 76 4.63 16.87 7.21
C LYS A 76 3.81 17.78 8.15
N TYR A 77 2.64 18.24 7.71
CA TYR A 77 1.78 19.18 8.44
C TYR A 77 0.52 18.53 9.04
N ILE A 78 0.41 17.21 8.98
CA ILE A 78 -0.63 16.39 9.65
C ILE A 78 0.05 15.53 10.70
#